data_AF-A0A8H9EPB3-F1
#
_entry.id   AF-A0A8H9EPB3-F1
#
_cell.length_a   1.000
_cell.length_b   1.000
_cell.length_c   1.000
_cell.angle_alpha   90.00
_cell.angle_beta   90.00
_cell.angle_gamma   90.00
#
_symmetry.space_group_name_H-M   'P 1'
#
loop_
_entity.id
_entity.type
_entity.pdbx_description
1 polymer ?
#
loop_
_entity_poly.entity_id
_entity_poly.type
_entity_poly.pdbx_seq_one_letter_code
_entity_poly.pdbx_strand_id
1 'polypeptide(L)'
;MLSDDFLKDVEGLKQKNVAVELLNRLLKGQVKSLMKTNATVSKRFSEMLRNSINKYNSRSIETSKVIEELIQLAKDIKQEQQRGNELGLNSDEIAFLRCFSFT
;
A
#
# COMPACT_ATOMS: atom_id res chain seq x y z
N MET A 1 10.33 3.10 -2.40
CA MET A 1 9.78 2.16 -1.39
C MET A 1 8.60 2.83 -0.71
N LEU A 2 7.66 2.06 -0.15
CA LEU A 2 6.55 2.58 0.64
C LEU A 2 7.08 3.07 2.00
N SER A 3 7.58 4.30 2.01
CA SER A 3 8.10 4.94 3.23
C SER A 3 6.98 5.70 3.93
N ASP A 4 6.97 5.69 5.26
CA ASP A 4 5.96 6.40 6.04
C ASP A 4 6.02 7.92 5.79
N ASP A 5 7.18 8.45 5.44
CA ASP A 5 7.35 9.84 5.00
C ASP A 5 6.58 10.15 3.71
N PHE A 6 6.58 9.24 2.73
CA PHE A 6 5.80 9.42 1.50
C PHE A 6 4.29 9.47 1.80
N LEU A 7 3.80 8.64 2.73
CA LEU A 7 2.39 8.64 3.11
C LEU A 7 2.00 9.94 3.82
N LYS A 8 2.87 10.46 4.69
CA LYS A 8 2.68 11.76 5.35
C LYS A 8 2.70 12.93 4.36
N ASP A 9 3.62 12.92 3.41
CA ASP A 9 3.72 13.95 2.37
C ASP A 9 2.45 13.97 1.51
N VAL A 10 1.96 12.79 1.12
CA VAL A 10 0.73 12.62 0.34
C VAL A 10 -0.51 13.08 1.11
N GLU A 11 -0.58 12.78 2.40
CA GLU A 11 -1.66 13.26 3.28
C GLU A 11 -1.67 14.80 3.39
N GLY A 12 -0.48 15.41 3.45
CA GLY A 12 -0.28 16.86 3.51
C GLY A 12 -0.56 17.61 2.20
N LEU A 13 -0.77 16.93 1.08
CA LEU A 13 -1.03 17.59 -0.20
C LEU A 13 -2.32 18.43 -0.17
N LYS A 14 -2.20 19.71 -0.58
CA LYS A 14 -3.35 20.60 -0.77
C LYS A 14 -4.32 20.07 -1.83
N GLN A 15 -3.79 19.46 -2.89
CA GLN A 15 -4.58 18.90 -3.97
C GLN A 15 -4.87 17.42 -3.69
N LYS A 16 -6.02 17.15 -3.06
CA LYS A 16 -6.42 15.78 -2.67
C LYS A 16 -6.59 14.82 -3.85
N ASN A 17 -6.96 15.32 -5.02
CA ASN A 17 -7.07 14.50 -6.24
C ASN A 17 -5.69 13.97 -6.70
N VAL A 18 -4.64 14.77 -6.52
CA VAL A 18 -3.25 14.36 -6.81
C VAL A 18 -2.81 13.27 -5.84
N ALA A 19 -3.14 13.41 -4.55
CA ALA A 19 -2.87 12.38 -3.54
C ALA A 19 -3.49 11.03 -3.92
N VAL A 20 -4.76 11.02 -4.33
CA VAL A 20 -5.45 9.81 -4.80
C VAL A 20 -4.76 9.19 -6.01
N GLU A 21 -4.35 10.00 -6.99
CA GLU A 21 -3.68 9.50 -8.20
C GLU A 21 -2.32 8.85 -7.87
N LEU A 22 -1.52 9.51 -7.03
CA LEU A 22 -0.22 9.01 -6.60
C LEU A 22 -0.35 7.68 -5.84
N LEU A 23 -1.27 7.61 -4.88
CA LEU A 23 -1.55 6.37 -4.14
C LEU A 23 -2.03 5.26 -5.07
N ASN A 24 -2.93 5.55 -6.01
CA ASN A 24 -3.42 4.56 -6.96
C ASN A 24 -2.28 3.98 -7.82
N ARG A 25 -1.39 4.83 -8.35
CA ARG A 25 -0.23 4.39 -9.15
C ARG A 25 0.71 3.51 -8.32
N LEU A 26 1.00 3.93 -7.09
CA LEU A 26 1.86 3.19 -6.18
C LEU A 26 1.26 1.82 -5.81
N LEU A 27 -0.02 1.79 -5.44
CA LEU A 27 -0.71 0.57 -5.00
C LEU A 27 -0.81 -0.44 -6.14
N LYS A 28 -1.07 0.01 -7.38
CA LYS A 28 -1.03 -0.87 -8.57
C LYS A 28 0.33 -1.54 -8.75
N GLY A 29 1.42 -0.79 -8.54
CA GLY A 29 2.77 -1.34 -8.59
C GLY A 29 3.00 -2.40 -7.51
N GLN A 30 2.56 -2.12 -6.29
CA GLN A 30 2.73 -3.03 -5.15
C GLN A 30 1.91 -4.32 -5.29
N VAL A 31 0.65 -4.21 -5.75
CA VAL A 31 -0.19 -5.37 -6.07
C VAL A 31 0.46 -6.22 -7.16
N LYS A 32 0.97 -5.60 -8.24
CA LYS A 32 1.66 -6.33 -9.31
C LYS A 32 2.92 -7.05 -8.80
N SER A 33 3.64 -6.47 -7.85
CA SER A 33 4.78 -7.11 -7.21
C SER A 33 4.35 -8.32 -6.38
N LEU A 34 3.30 -8.16 -5.56
CA LEU A 34 2.75 -9.23 -4.72
C LEU A 34 2.15 -10.37 -5.54
N MET A 35 1.62 -10.10 -6.73
CA MET A 35 1.12 -11.12 -7.65
C MET A 35 2.17 -12.19 -7.98
N LYS A 36 3.46 -11.83 -7.98
CA LYS A 36 4.57 -12.76 -8.26
C LYS A 36 4.78 -13.79 -7.14
N THR A 37 4.43 -13.44 -5.91
CA THR A 37 4.63 -14.31 -4.74
C THR A 37 3.32 -14.94 -4.27
N ASN A 38 2.20 -14.22 -4.31
CA ASN A 38 0.90 -14.72 -3.87
C ASN A 38 -0.25 -14.12 -4.71
N ALA A 39 -0.70 -14.87 -5.72
CA ALA A 39 -1.76 -14.46 -6.63
C ALA A 39 -3.13 -14.27 -5.92
N THR A 40 -3.44 -15.11 -4.93
CA THR A 40 -4.72 -15.04 -4.20
C THR A 40 -4.82 -13.76 -3.37
N VAL A 41 -3.77 -13.45 -2.60
CA VAL A 41 -3.72 -12.23 -1.78
C VAL A 41 -3.65 -10.99 -2.68
N SER A 42 -2.86 -11.03 -3.75
CA SER A 42 -2.81 -9.96 -4.75
C SER A 42 -4.18 -9.66 -5.36
N LYS A 43 -4.98 -10.68 -5.68
CA LYS A 43 -6.32 -10.49 -6.25
C LYS A 43 -7.24 -9.75 -5.28
N ARG A 44 -7.21 -10.11 -4.00
CA ARG A 44 -7.98 -9.43 -2.94
C ARG A 44 -7.60 -7.94 -2.86
N PHE A 45 -6.31 -7.61 -2.82
CA PHE A 45 -5.87 -6.22 -2.76
C PHE A 45 -6.21 -5.43 -4.03
N SER A 46 -6.16 -6.07 -5.20
CA SER A 46 -6.60 -5.47 -6.45
C SER A 46 -8.09 -5.10 -6.41
N GLU A 47 -8.94 -5.95 -5.84
CA GLU A 47 -10.37 -5.69 -5.70
C GLU A 47 -10.64 -4.56 -4.71
N MET A 48 -9.95 -4.55 -3.57
CA MET A 48 -10.06 -3.47 -2.58
C MET A 48 -9.66 -2.12 -3.17
N LEU A 49 -8.52 -2.06 -3.87
CA LEU A 49 -8.07 -0.86 -4.57
C LEU A 49 -9.12 -0.38 -5.58
N ARG A 50 -9.63 -1.29 -6.41
CA ARG A 50 -10.66 -0.96 -7.41
C ARG A 50 -11.91 -0.38 -6.74
N ASN A 51 -12.34 -0.96 -5.62
CA ASN A 51 -13.52 -0.49 -4.88
C ASN A 51 -13.32 0.92 -4.32
N SER A 52 -12.17 1.21 -3.70
CA SER A 52 -11.88 2.56 -3.19
C SER A 52 -11.82 3.61 -4.30
N ILE A 53 -11.24 3.27 -5.46
CA ILE A 53 -11.23 4.16 -6.63
C ILE A 53 -12.63 4.36 -7.22
N ASN A 54 -13.47 3.32 -7.21
CA ASN A 54 -14.86 3.46 -7.65
C ASN A 54 -15.62 4.44 -6.75
N LYS A 55 -15.50 4.33 -5.43
CA LYS A 55 -16.13 5.26 -4.48
C LYS A 55 -15.67 6.71 -4.70
N TYR A 56 -14.39 6.91 -5.03
CA TYR A 56 -13.85 8.22 -5.40
C TYR A 56 -14.48 8.76 -6.68
N ASN A 57 -14.51 7.96 -7.75
CA ASN A 57 -15.06 8.37 -9.05
C ASN A 57 -16.55 8.67 -8.99
N SER A 58 -17.32 7.89 -8.22
CA SER A 58 -18.74 8.12 -7.99
C SER A 58 -19.03 9.22 -6.97
N ARG A 59 -18.00 9.82 -6.36
CA ARG A 59 -18.10 10.80 -5.27
C ARG A 59 -19.00 10.32 -4.13
N SER A 60 -19.03 9.00 -3.89
CA SER A 60 -19.90 8.38 -2.89
C SER A 60 -19.40 8.59 -1.46
N ILE A 61 -18.14 8.99 -1.29
CA ILE A 61 -17.53 9.37 -0.01
C ILE A 61 -16.63 10.58 -0.21
N GLU A 62 -16.28 11.25 0.88
CA GLU A 62 -15.30 12.34 0.88
C GLU A 62 -13.92 11.88 0.39
N THR A 63 -13.24 12.75 -0.37
CA THR A 63 -11.90 12.44 -0.90
C THR A 63 -10.87 12.19 0.20
N SER A 64 -10.98 12.86 1.35
CA SER A 64 -10.18 12.58 2.57
C SER A 64 -10.29 11.11 2.98
N LYS A 65 -11.51 10.60 3.05
CA LYS A 65 -11.79 9.21 3.42
C LYS A 65 -11.26 8.21 2.38
N VAL A 66 -11.31 8.55 1.09
CA VAL A 66 -10.65 7.74 0.04
C VAL A 66 -9.14 7.66 0.31
N ILE A 67 -8.50 8.80 0.62
CA ILE A 67 -7.06 8.85 0.87
C ILE A 67 -6.70 7.99 2.08
N GLU A 68 -7.47 8.07 3.17
CA GLU A 68 -7.30 7.20 4.35
C GLU A 68 -7.41 5.71 3.98
N GLU A 69 -8.44 5.32 3.21
CA GLU A 69 -8.61 3.93 2.74
C GLU A 69 -7.40 3.47 1.92
N LEU A 70 -6.88 4.33 1.03
CA LEU A 70 -5.73 4.01 0.19
C LEU A 70 -4.41 3.93 0.98
N ILE A 71 -4.23 4.80 1.98
CA ILE A 71 -3.08 4.74 2.90
C ILE A 71 -3.11 3.43 3.71
N GLN A 72 -4.28 3.06 4.22
CA GLN A 72 -4.43 1.80 4.96
C GLN A 72 -4.12 0.60 4.05
N LEU A 73 -4.63 0.60 2.82
CA LEU A 73 -4.34 -0.45 1.84
C LEU A 73 -2.82 -0.57 1.56
N ALA A 74 -2.12 0.56 1.50
CA ALA A 74 -0.67 0.59 1.33
C ALA A 74 0.06 -0.08 2.50
N LYS A 75 -0.37 0.18 3.73
CA LYS A 75 0.19 -0.46 4.94
C LYS A 75 -0.08 -1.97 4.96
N ASP A 76 -1.31 -2.38 4.64
CA ASP A 76 -1.69 -3.80 4.60
C ASP A 76 -0.88 -4.57 3.56
N ILE A 77 -0.67 -4.01 2.36
CA ILE A 77 0.16 -4.65 1.33
C ILE A 77 1.62 -4.76 1.78
N LYS A 78 2.17 -3.73 2.43
CA LYS A 78 3.55 -3.78 2.98
C LYS A 78 3.68 -4.88 4.04
N GLN A 79 2.70 -5.03 4.92
CA GLN A 79 2.69 -6.09 5.91
C GLN A 79 2.61 -7.49 5.27
N GLU A 80 1.76 -7.68 4.26
CA GLU A 80 1.66 -8.95 3.56
C GLU A 80 2.92 -9.26 2.73
N GLN A 81 3.58 -8.25 2.16
CA GLN A 81 4.90 -8.42 1.53
C GLN A 81 5.97 -8.83 2.55
N GLN A 82 5.99 -8.22 3.74
CA GLN A 82 6.92 -8.60 4.82
C GLN A 82 6.68 -10.05 5.27
N ARG A 83 5.43 -10.46 5.47
CA ARG A 83 5.08 -11.85 5.83
C ARG A 83 5.43 -12.83 4.71
N GLY A 84 5.19 -12.46 3.45
CA GLY A 84 5.56 -13.27 2.28
C GLY A 84 7.07 -13.43 2.13
N ASN A 85 7.83 -12.39 2.47
CA ASN A 85 9.29 -12.44 2.55
C ASN A 85 9.75 -13.30 3.73
N GLU A 86 9.15 -13.19 4.92
CA GLU A 86 9.48 -14.05 6.07
C GLU A 86 9.21 -15.54 5.80
N LEU A 87 8.23 -15.88 4.95
CA LEU A 87 7.94 -17.25 4.52
C LEU A 87 8.81 -17.72 3.34
N GLY A 88 9.48 -16.80 2.64
CA GLY A 88 10.33 -17.08 1.47
C GLY A 88 11.83 -16.86 1.70
N LEU A 89 12.23 -16.33 2.87
CA LEU A 89 13.61 -16.04 3.24
C LEU A 89 14.07 -17.03 4.31
N ASN A 90 15.12 -17.77 3.96
CA ASN A 90 15.98 -18.42 4.94
C ASN A 90 16.41 -17.37 5.98
N SER A 91 16.56 -17.77 7.24
CA SER A 91 16.53 -16.91 8.45
C SER A 91 17.57 -15.77 8.52
N ASP A 92 18.40 -15.60 7.50
CA ASP A 92 19.53 -14.67 7.43
C ASP A 92 19.12 -13.23 7.06
N GLU A 93 18.01 -13.00 6.34
CA GLU A 93 17.63 -11.65 5.91
C GLU A 93 16.72 -10.88 6.90
N ILE A 94 16.13 -11.58 7.88
CA ILE A 94 15.30 -10.98 8.95
C ILE A 94 16.15 -10.07 9.86
N ALA A 95 17.44 -10.37 10.01
CA ALA A 95 18.35 -9.60 10.86
C ALA A 95 18.55 -8.16 10.37
N PHE A 96 18.46 -7.92 9.05
CA PHE A 96 18.76 -6.59 8.48
C PHE A 96 17.64 -5.58 8.73
N LEU A 97 16.37 -6.02 8.69
CA LEU A 97 15.20 -5.17 8.93
C LEU A 97 14.98 -4.86 10.42
N ARG A 98 15.38 -5.77 11.32
CA ARG A 98 15.30 -5.54 12.77
C ARG A 98 16.33 -4.51 13.26
N CYS A 99 17.48 -4.41 12.60
CA CYS A 99 18.54 -3.49 12.98
C CYS A 99 18.19 -2.01 12.76
N PHE A 100 17.39 -1.68 11.74
CA PHE A 100 17.06 -0.27 11.43
C PHE A 100 15.88 0.31 12.24
N SER A 101 15.21 -0.50 13.07
CA SER A 101 14.09 -0.06 13.94
C SER A 101 14.50 0.19 15.40
N PHE A 102 15.79 0.02 15.74
CA PHE A 102 16.32 0.22 17.09
C PHE A 102 17.67 0.95 17.05
N THR A 103 17.71 2.17 16.54
CA THR A 103 18.71 3.19 16.91
C THR A 103 18.12 4.58 16.69
#